data_AF-F1YVR9-F1
#
_entry.id   AF-F1YVR9-F1
#
_cell.length_a   1.000
_cell.length_b   1.000
_cell.length_c   1.000
_cell.angle_alpha   90.00
_cell.angle_beta   90.00
_cell.angle_gamma   90.00
#
_symmetry.space_group_name_H-M   'P 1'
#
loop_
_entity.id
_entity.type
_entity.pdbx_description
1 polymer ?
#
loop_
_entity_poly.entity_id
_entity_poly.type
_entity_poly.pdbx_seq_one_letter_code
_entity_poly.pdbx_strand_id
1 'polypeptide(L)' 'MSTKNKTVQIGSTKYEMLGVINDGDSKVRLKDCAGKVEEMTSDSFITQLNEGKAKYLD' A
#
# COMPACT_ATOMS: atom_id res chain seq x y z
N MET A 1 -11.32 10.31 -15.47
CA MET A 1 -9.88 10.00 -15.54
C MET A 1 -9.65 8.75 -14.72
N SER A 2 -9.23 7.65 -15.32
CA SER A 2 -8.96 6.42 -14.58
C SER A 2 -7.74 6.64 -13.70
N THR A 3 -7.95 6.89 -12.41
CA THR A 3 -6.89 6.80 -11.41
C THR A 3 -6.35 5.39 -11.52
N LYS A 4 -5.22 5.19 -12.21
CA LYS A 4 -4.54 3.89 -12.20
C LYS A 4 -4.17 3.64 -10.75
N ASN A 5 -4.77 2.61 -10.14
CA ASN A 5 -4.43 2.22 -8.79
C ASN A 5 -2.93 1.95 -8.76
N LYS A 6 -2.21 2.63 -7.86
CA LYS A 6 -0.76 2.48 -7.78
C LYS A 6 -0.43 1.07 -7.30
N THR A 7 0.43 0.37 -8.02
CA THR A 7 0.92 -0.93 -7.55
C THR A 7 2.14 -0.70 -6.67
N VAL A 8 2.15 -1.35 -5.51
CA VAL A 8 3.25 -1.32 -4.55
C VAL A 8 3.72 -2.73 -4.31
N GLN A 9 5.03 -2.96 -4.34
CA GLN A 9 5.62 -4.21 -3.91
C GLN A 9 6.15 -4.04 -2.49
N ILE A 10 5.73 -4.94 -1.59
CA ILE A 10 6.26 -5.01 -0.23
C ILE A 10 6.89 -6.39 -0.07
N GLY A 11 8.21 -6.43 0.14
CA GLY A 11 9.00 -7.65 0.07
C GLY A 11 8.87 -8.30 -1.31
N SER A 12 8.34 -9.53 -1.34
CA SER A 12 8.09 -10.30 -2.56
C SER A 12 6.64 -10.22 -3.06
N THR A 13 5.76 -9.55 -2.33
CA THR A 13 4.32 -9.51 -2.61
C THR A 13 3.93 -8.20 -3.28
N LYS A 14 3.06 -8.25 -4.29
CA LYS A 14 2.54 -7.08 -4.99
C LYS A 14 1.13 -6.77 -4.51
N TYR A 15 0.92 -5.52 -4.17
CA TYR A 15 -0.34 -4.97 -3.69
C TYR A 15 -0.81 -3.85 -4.59
N GLU A 16 -2.11 -3.79 -4.83
CA GLU A 16 -2.79 -2.66 -5.41
C GLU A 16 -3.21 -1.68 -4.31
N MET A 17 -2.74 -0.44 -4.39
CA MET A 17 -3.09 0.60 -3.44
C MET A 17 -4.50 1.10 -3.73
N LEU A 18 -5.44 0.74 -2.85
CA LEU A 18 -6.85 1.13 -2.98
C LEU A 18 -7.08 2.56 -2.50
N GLY A 19 -6.24 3.06 -1.60
CA GLY A 19 -6.31 4.42 -1.07
C GLY A 19 -5.82 4.55 0.36
N VAL A 20 -5.95 5.76 0.91
CA VAL A 20 -5.63 6.08 2.31
C VAL A 20 -6.95 6.33 3.04
N ILE A 21 -7.13 5.74 4.22
CA ILE A 21 -8.23 5.97 5.14
C ILE A 21 -7.69 6.81 6.30
N ASN A 22 -8.46 7.79 6.75
CA ASN A 22 -8.16 8.59 7.92
C ASN A 22 -9.37 8.56 8.86
N ASP A 23 -9.30 7.71 9.88
CA ASP A 23 -10.37 7.49 10.89
C ASP A 23 -9.88 7.88 12.30
N GLY A 24 -8.88 8.76 12.39
CA GLY A 24 -8.15 9.09 13.63
C GLY A 24 -6.72 8.54 13.66
N ASP A 25 -6.43 7.54 12.82
CA ASP A 25 -5.09 7.07 12.50
C ASP A 25 -5.01 6.90 10.97
N SER A 26 -3.96 7.46 10.34
CA SER A 26 -3.82 7.41 8.88
C SER A 26 -3.36 6.01 8.46
N LYS A 27 -4.19 5.32 7.68
CA LYS A 27 -3.93 3.95 7.21
C LYS A 27 -4.01 3.85 5.70
N VAL A 28 -3.18 3.02 5.12
CA VAL A 28 -3.15 2.67 3.71
C VAL A 28 -3.88 1.34 3.50
N ARG A 29 -4.80 1.31 2.54
CA ARG A 29 -5.43 0.07 2.08
C ARG A 29 -4.69 -0.49 0.88
N LEU A 30 -4.26 -1.72 1.03
CA LEU A 30 -3.51 -2.48 0.04
C LEU A 30 -4.28 -3.75 -0.28
N LYS A 31 -4.49 -4.04 -1.56
CA LYS A 31 -5.16 -5.25 -2.02
C LYS A 31 -4.15 -6.19 -2.65
N ASP A 32 -4.01 -7.38 -2.10
CA ASP A 32 -3.15 -8.42 -2.67
C ASP A 32 -3.74 -8.98 -3.98
N CYS A 33 -2.91 -9.67 -4.77
CA CYS A 33 -3.30 -10.38 -5.98
C CYS A 33 -4.44 -11.41 -5.74
N ALA A 34 -4.51 -12.01 -4.55
CA ALA A 34 -5.59 -12.91 -4.15
C ALA A 34 -6.93 -12.18 -3.87
N GLY A 35 -6.96 -10.85 -3.95
CA GLY A 35 -8.14 -10.03 -3.69
C GLY A 35 -8.37 -9.68 -2.22
N LYS A 36 -7.49 -10.14 -1.32
CA LYS A 36 -7.51 -9.79 0.11
C LYS A 36 -7.11 -8.34 0.29
N VAL A 37 -7.88 -7.58 1.06
CA VAL A 37 -7.55 -6.21 1.43
C VAL A 37 -6.91 -6.22 2.82
N GLU A 38 -5.73 -5.62 2.91
CA GLU A 38 -4.99 -5.41 4.15
C GLU A 38 -4.89 -3.91 4.43
N GLU A 39 -4.96 -3.56 5.71
CA GLU A 39 -4.87 -2.20 6.21
C GLU A 39 -3.57 -2.06 7.00
N MET A 40 -2.75 -1.10 6.60
CA MET A 40 -1.46 -0.83 7.22
C MET A 40 -1.42 0.62 7.66
N THR A 41 -0.78 0.95 8.78
CA THR A 41 -0.60 2.35 9.15
C THR A 41 0.33 3.05 8.14
N SER A 42 0.03 4.31 7.84
CA SER A 42 0.84 5.12 6.93
C SER A 42 2.28 5.22 7.43
N ASP A 43 2.50 5.34 8.73
CA ASP A 43 3.85 5.29 9.33
C ASP A 43 4.58 4.00 9.00
N SER A 44 3.97 2.84 9.24
CA SER A 44 4.61 1.54 8.95
C SER A 44 4.92 1.40 7.46
N PHE A 45 4.02 1.88 6.60
CA PHE A 45 4.21 1.87 5.17
C PHE A 45 5.36 2.80 4.72
N ILE A 46 5.44 4.01 5.27
CA ILE A 46 6.52 4.96 4.99
C ILE A 46 7.86 4.43 5.51
N THR A 47 7.91 3.82 6.70
CA THR A 47 9.10 3.16 7.21
C THR A 47 9.58 2.08 6.24
N GLN A 48 8.68 1.23 5.73
CA GLN A 48 9.06 0.19 4.77
C GLN A 48 9.56 0.76 3.45
N LEU A 49 9.01 1.89 2.97
CA LEU A 49 9.53 2.60 1.80
C LEU A 49 10.94 3.12 2.05
N ASN A 50 11.17 3.76 3.20
CA ASN A 50 12.48 4.29 3.59
C ASN A 50 13.53 3.19 3.80
N GLU A 51 13.13 2.04 4.33
CA GLU A 51 13.98 0.86 4.49
C GLU A 51 14.21 0.11 3.15
N GLY A 52 13.56 0.51 2.06
CA GLY A 52 13.64 -0.18 0.76
C GLY A 52 12.93 -1.54 0.72
N LYS A 53 12.14 -1.87 1.76
CA LYS A 53 11.32 -3.09 1.81
C LYS A 53 10.03 -2.95 1.00
N ALA A 54 9.53 -1.73 0.85
CA ALA A 54 8.43 -1.38 -0.03
C ALA A 54 8.93 -0.53 -1.20
N LYS A 55 8.31 -0.69 -2.38
CA LYS A 55 8.57 0.15 -3.56
C LYS A 55 7.34 0.28 -4.44
N TYR A 56 7.14 1.46 -5.02
CA TYR A 56 6.13 1.65 -6.07
C TYR A 56 6.62 1.01 -7.37
N LEU A 57 5.72 0.34 -8.09
CA LEU A 57 6.05 -0.40 -9.31
C LEU A 57 5.66 0.29 -10.63
N ASP A 58 4.92 1.40 -10.56
CA ASP A 58 4.33 2.21 -11.67
C ASP A 58 3.64 1.43 -12.82
#